data_AF-A0A813M6F7-F1
#
_entry.id   AF-A0A813M6F7-F1
#
_cell.length_a   1.000
_cell.length_b   1.000
_cell.length_c   1.000
_cell.angle_alpha   90.00
_cell.angle_beta   90.00
_cell.angle_gamma   90.00
#
_symmetry.space_group_name_H-M   'P 1'
#
loop_
_entity.id
_entity.type
_entity.pdbx_description
1 polymer ?
#
loop_
_entity_poly.entity_id
_entity_poly.type
_entity_poly.pdbx_seq_one_letter_code
_entity_poly.pdbx_strand_id
1 'polypeptide(L)'
;MKVSIPRYDLAALWDKHCEHEFNRRDVAATMLTMVSDPYVNHIPTMTGGVGAKDLSRFYEHHFINNNPDDTKIISISRVVGTDRVVDEMLFCFTHDREIDWMLPGISPTGKYVKIPLVAIVTFHDGKICNEHIYWDQASVLVQIGLLDNTNLPVAGVETANKLIDKNLPSNTLMKRWIESDNKN
;
A
#
# COMPACT_ATOMS: atom_id res chain seq x y z
N MET A 1 -13.74 12.63 -37.47
CA MET A 1 -14.32 13.22 -36.26
C MET A 1 -13.43 12.80 -35.09
N LYS A 2 -12.63 13.70 -34.50
CA LYS A 2 -11.86 13.37 -33.28
C LYS A 2 -12.86 13.40 -32.13
N VAL A 3 -13.27 12.22 -31.66
CA VAL A 3 -14.03 12.11 -30.41
C VAL A 3 -13.06 12.53 -29.30
N SER A 4 -13.30 13.68 -28.69
CA SER A 4 -12.60 14.09 -27.48
C SER A 4 -13.08 13.18 -26.35
N ILE A 5 -12.28 12.18 -26.00
CA ILE A 5 -12.52 11.37 -24.81
C ILE A 5 -12.54 12.34 -23.61
N PRO A 6 -13.55 12.30 -22.73
CA PRO A 6 -13.54 13.09 -21.51
C PRO A 6 -12.26 12.79 -20.73
N ARG A 7 -11.48 13.82 -20.41
CA ARG A 7 -10.30 13.66 -19.58
C ARG A 7 -10.76 13.58 -18.13
N TYR A 8 -10.86 12.36 -17.60
CA TYR A 8 -11.16 12.13 -16.19
C TYR A 8 -10.01 12.63 -15.31
N ASP A 9 -10.34 13.19 -14.15
CA ASP A 9 -9.37 13.48 -13.10
C ASP A 9 -9.10 12.20 -12.31
N LEU A 10 -8.12 11.41 -12.77
CA LEU A 10 -7.80 10.12 -12.15
C LEU A 10 -7.28 10.26 -10.71
N ALA A 11 -6.62 11.37 -10.38
CA ALA A 11 -6.15 11.62 -9.03
C ALA A 11 -7.35 11.81 -8.08
N ALA A 12 -8.32 12.64 -8.46
CA ALA A 12 -9.52 12.86 -7.65
C ALA A 12 -10.38 11.59 -7.53
N LEU A 13 -10.47 10.79 -8.60
CA LEU A 13 -11.17 9.50 -8.56
C LEU A 13 -10.49 8.50 -7.61
N TRP A 14 -9.15 8.44 -7.63
CA TRP A 14 -8.38 7.62 -6.69
C TRP A 14 -8.58 8.09 -5.24
N ASP A 15 -8.45 9.39 -4.97
CA ASP A 15 -8.65 9.95 -3.63
C ASP A 15 -10.06 9.66 -3.11
N LYS A 16 -11.06 9.71 -3.99
CA LYS A 16 -12.44 9.38 -3.64
C LYS A 16 -12.62 7.91 -3.27
N HIS A 17 -11.96 7.02 -4.02
CA HIS A 17 -11.96 5.60 -3.71
C HIS A 17 -11.31 5.34 -2.34
N CYS A 18 -10.12 5.90 -2.07
CA CYS A 18 -9.47 5.77 -0.76
C CYS A 18 -10.32 6.37 0.39
N GLU A 19 -11.03 7.47 0.15
CA GLU A 19 -11.97 8.02 1.14
C GLU A 19 -13.06 7.00 1.51
N HIS A 20 -13.60 6.27 0.53
CA HIS A 20 -14.59 5.22 0.78
C HIS A 20 -14.02 4.05 1.58
N GLU A 21 -12.79 3.62 1.27
CA GLU A 21 -12.13 2.50 1.95
C GLU A 21 -11.68 2.82 3.38
N PHE A 22 -11.03 3.96 3.59
CA PHE A 22 -10.31 4.22 4.85
C PHE A 22 -11.04 5.18 5.79
N ASN A 23 -11.75 6.18 5.25
CA ASN A 23 -12.42 7.19 6.07
C ASN A 23 -13.88 6.83 6.34
N ARG A 24 -14.64 6.52 5.28
CA ARG A 24 -16.07 6.20 5.39
C ARG A 24 -16.32 4.73 5.73
N ARG A 25 -15.37 3.85 5.39
CA ARG A 25 -15.48 2.40 5.50
C ARG A 25 -16.77 1.87 4.86
N ASP A 26 -17.02 2.27 3.61
CA ASP A 26 -18.27 2.06 2.88
C ASP A 26 -18.05 1.18 1.65
N VAL A 27 -18.20 -0.13 1.83
CA VAL A 27 -17.94 -1.15 0.79
C VAL A 27 -18.79 -0.93 -0.45
N ALA A 28 -20.07 -0.57 -0.27
CA ALA A 28 -20.96 -0.32 -1.40
C ALA A 28 -20.50 0.88 -2.22
N ALA A 29 -20.11 1.97 -1.57
CA ALA A 29 -19.58 3.15 -2.25
C ALA A 29 -18.23 2.86 -2.93
N THR A 30 -17.33 2.09 -2.30
CA THR A 30 -16.06 1.64 -2.90
C THR A 30 -16.32 0.86 -4.18
N MET A 31 -17.21 -0.15 -4.15
CA MET A 31 -17.51 -0.96 -5.34
C MET A 31 -18.13 -0.14 -6.48
N LEU A 32 -18.84 0.95 -6.19
CA LEU A 32 -19.41 1.83 -7.22
C LEU A 32 -18.35 2.59 -8.03
N THR A 33 -17.15 2.83 -7.47
CA THR A 33 -16.04 3.49 -8.19
C THR A 33 -15.29 2.53 -9.12
N MET A 34 -15.59 1.23 -9.07
CA MET A 34 -14.92 0.21 -9.85
C MET A 34 -15.74 -0.20 -11.09
N VAL A 35 -15.09 -0.84 -12.06
CA VAL A 35 -15.76 -1.49 -13.20
C VAL A 35 -16.57 -2.71 -12.74
N SER A 36 -17.33 -3.34 -13.65
CA SER A 36 -18.15 -4.52 -13.31
C SER A 36 -17.36 -5.78 -13.02
N ASP A 37 -16.13 -5.88 -13.55
CA ASP A 37 -15.22 -7.01 -13.33
C ASP A 37 -13.84 -6.51 -12.84
N PRO A 38 -13.76 -5.94 -11.63
CA PRO A 38 -12.53 -5.39 -11.09
C PRO A 38 -11.67 -6.44 -10.40
N TYR A 39 -10.41 -6.14 -10.10
CA TYR A 39 -9.63 -6.97 -9.18
C TYR A 39 -8.62 -6.16 -8.35
N VAL A 40 -8.29 -6.68 -7.16
CA VAL A 40 -7.23 -6.13 -6.31
C VAL A 40 -6.24 -7.24 -6.01
N ASN A 41 -4.96 -6.90 -6.01
CA ASN A 41 -3.89 -7.80 -5.58
C ASN A 41 -2.90 -7.09 -4.66
N HIS A 42 -2.91 -7.49 -3.40
CA HIS A 42 -1.88 -7.17 -2.42
C HIS A 42 -0.70 -8.11 -2.63
N ILE A 43 0.30 -7.64 -3.34
CA ILE A 43 1.35 -8.48 -3.94
C ILE A 43 2.11 -9.32 -2.89
N PRO A 44 2.55 -8.78 -1.74
CA PRO A 44 3.39 -9.53 -0.82
C PRO A 44 2.66 -10.68 -0.10
N THR A 45 1.33 -10.61 0.03
CA THR A 45 0.52 -11.63 0.72
C THR A 45 -0.42 -12.38 -0.23
N MET A 46 -0.49 -11.97 -1.50
CA MET A 46 -1.40 -12.51 -2.52
C MET A 46 -2.87 -12.45 -2.09
N THR A 47 -3.26 -11.45 -1.29
CA THR A 47 -4.64 -11.24 -0.87
C THR A 47 -5.36 -10.27 -1.81
N GLY A 48 -6.69 -10.32 -1.81
CA GLY A 48 -7.53 -9.51 -2.69
C GLY A 48 -8.73 -10.28 -3.21
N GLY A 49 -9.19 -9.95 -4.40
CA GLY A 49 -10.33 -10.61 -5.05
C GLY A 49 -10.44 -10.25 -6.53
N VAL A 50 -11.08 -11.13 -7.31
CA VAL A 50 -11.33 -10.95 -8.75
C VAL A 50 -12.82 -10.99 -9.04
N GLY A 51 -13.31 -10.00 -9.77
CA GLY A 51 -14.72 -9.80 -10.08
C GLY A 51 -15.50 -9.22 -8.91
N ALA A 52 -16.64 -8.58 -9.23
CA ALA A 52 -17.37 -7.76 -8.26
C ALA A 52 -17.82 -8.54 -7.01
N LYS A 53 -18.25 -9.80 -7.19
CA LYS A 53 -18.72 -10.63 -6.07
C LYS A 53 -17.59 -10.98 -5.10
N ASP A 54 -16.44 -11.41 -5.63
CA ASP A 54 -15.34 -11.89 -4.80
C ASP A 54 -14.64 -10.72 -4.12
N LEU A 55 -14.42 -9.62 -4.86
CA LEU A 55 -13.81 -8.42 -4.32
C LEU A 55 -14.69 -7.73 -3.27
N SER A 56 -16.01 -7.64 -3.50
CA SER A 56 -16.92 -7.07 -2.49
C SER A 56 -16.93 -7.89 -1.20
N ARG A 57 -16.86 -9.23 -1.28
CA ARG A 57 -16.74 -10.10 -0.10
C ARG A 57 -15.42 -9.88 0.62
N PHE A 58 -14.32 -9.74 -0.12
CA PHE A 58 -13.01 -9.43 0.44
C PHE A 58 -13.00 -8.08 1.17
N TYR A 59 -13.56 -7.04 0.55
CA TYR A 59 -13.65 -5.71 1.16
C TYR A 59 -14.47 -5.70 2.46
N GLU A 60 -15.63 -6.36 2.46
CA GLU A 60 -16.53 -6.42 3.62
C GLU A 60 -15.87 -7.10 4.84
N HIS A 61 -15.17 -8.21 4.61
CA HIS A 61 -14.76 -9.11 5.69
C HIS A 61 -13.27 -9.12 6.02
N HIS A 62 -12.40 -8.64 5.12
CA HIS A 62 -10.95 -8.81 5.24
C HIS A 62 -10.14 -7.52 5.02
N PHE A 63 -10.76 -6.42 4.62
CA PHE A 63 -10.06 -5.17 4.30
C PHE A 63 -10.68 -3.94 4.97
N ILE A 64 -11.76 -3.38 4.40
CA ILE A 64 -12.28 -2.05 4.74
C ILE A 64 -12.63 -1.93 6.23
N ASN A 65 -13.28 -2.95 6.78
CA ASN A 65 -13.72 -2.97 8.17
C ASN A 65 -12.65 -3.46 9.16
N ASN A 66 -11.54 -4.02 8.67
CA ASN A 66 -10.51 -4.63 9.51
C ASN A 66 -9.27 -3.74 9.69
N ASN A 67 -9.21 -2.59 9.02
CA ASN A 67 -8.11 -1.65 9.21
C ASN A 67 -8.15 -1.04 10.64
N PRO A 68 -7.00 -0.90 11.31
CA PRO A 68 -6.90 -0.22 12.60
C PRO A 68 -7.47 1.20 12.57
N ASP A 69 -8.01 1.67 13.69
CA ASP A 69 -8.67 2.99 13.75
C ASP A 69 -7.66 4.15 13.68
N ASP A 70 -6.39 3.88 14.00
CA ASP A 70 -5.29 4.84 13.88
C ASP A 70 -4.59 4.80 12.51
N THR A 71 -5.15 4.06 11.54
CA THR A 71 -4.60 3.96 10.18
C THR A 71 -4.43 5.36 9.58
N LYS A 72 -3.22 5.64 9.09
CA LYS A 72 -2.85 6.90 8.44
C LYS A 72 -2.16 6.62 7.12
N ILE A 73 -2.63 7.31 6.10
CA ILE A 73 -2.04 7.31 4.77
C ILE A 73 -1.43 8.69 4.52
N ILE A 74 -0.12 8.73 4.29
CA ILE A 74 0.61 9.97 4.00
C ILE A 74 1.16 9.87 2.59
N SER A 75 0.63 10.67 1.67
CA SER A 75 1.12 10.70 0.29
C SER A 75 2.57 11.20 0.23
N ILE A 76 3.40 10.54 -0.58
CA ILE A 76 4.82 10.85 -0.79
C ILE A 76 5.04 11.34 -2.21
N SER A 77 4.59 10.56 -3.20
CA SER A 77 4.69 10.93 -4.60
C SER A 77 3.55 10.32 -5.41
N ARG A 78 3.16 10.98 -6.51
CA ARG A 78 2.09 10.48 -7.38
C ARG A 78 2.37 10.77 -8.84
N VAL A 79 2.13 9.77 -9.70
CA VAL A 79 2.27 9.87 -11.16
C VAL A 79 0.92 9.72 -11.85
N VAL A 80 0.55 10.81 -12.52
CA VAL A 80 -0.57 11.10 -13.44
C VAL A 80 -0.54 10.45 -14.83
N GLY A 81 -0.90 9.17 -15.03
CA GLY A 81 -0.97 8.56 -16.36
C GLY A 81 -2.20 8.94 -17.19
N THR A 82 -2.32 8.38 -18.40
CA THR A 82 -3.54 8.50 -19.23
C THR A 82 -4.69 7.64 -18.71
N ASP A 83 -4.36 6.48 -18.15
CA ASP A 83 -5.27 5.41 -17.72
C ASP A 83 -4.80 4.79 -16.39
N ARG A 84 -3.85 5.44 -15.70
CA ARG A 84 -3.21 4.87 -14.51
C ARG A 84 -2.79 5.93 -13.52
N VAL A 85 -2.90 5.61 -12.25
CA VAL A 85 -2.25 6.32 -11.15
C VAL A 85 -1.19 5.40 -10.55
N VAL A 86 0.01 5.92 -10.33
CA VAL A 86 1.00 5.28 -9.44
C VAL A 86 1.14 6.19 -8.23
N ASP A 87 0.80 5.69 -7.05
CA ASP A 87 0.77 6.45 -5.80
C ASP A 87 1.69 5.80 -4.78
N GLU A 88 2.71 6.55 -4.35
CA GLU A 88 3.64 6.17 -3.29
C GLU A 88 3.21 6.86 -2.00
N MET A 89 3.07 6.08 -0.94
CA MET A 89 2.58 6.56 0.35
C MET A 89 3.29 5.88 1.51
N LEU A 90 3.23 6.50 2.68
CA LEU A 90 3.47 5.82 3.94
C LEU A 90 2.13 5.34 4.49
N PHE A 91 2.04 4.02 4.69
CA PHE A 91 0.93 3.39 5.39
C PHE A 91 1.34 3.13 6.84
N CYS A 92 0.59 3.68 7.78
CA CYS A 92 0.93 3.63 9.20
C CYS A 92 -0.26 3.17 10.03
N PHE A 93 -0.03 2.31 11.01
CA PHE A 93 -1.06 1.79 11.91
C PHE A 93 -0.45 1.15 13.16
N THR A 94 -1.22 1.00 14.23
CA THR A 94 -0.91 0.10 15.33
C THR A 94 -1.49 -1.28 15.04
N HIS A 95 -0.70 -2.34 15.16
CA HIS A 95 -1.17 -3.72 14.99
C HIS A 95 -1.97 -4.17 16.23
N ASP A 96 -3.17 -3.61 16.39
CA ASP A 96 -4.08 -3.79 17.54
C ASP A 96 -5.19 -4.84 17.31
N ARG A 97 -5.34 -5.30 16.07
CA ARG A 97 -6.28 -6.32 15.58
C ARG A 97 -5.62 -7.13 14.48
N GLU A 98 -6.24 -8.25 14.09
CA GLU A 98 -5.79 -9.00 12.92
C GLU A 98 -6.04 -8.18 11.64
N ILE A 99 -5.06 -8.17 10.74
CA ILE A 99 -5.10 -7.41 9.48
C ILE A 99 -4.89 -8.41 8.34
N ASP A 100 -5.93 -9.15 7.97
CA ASP A 100 -5.84 -10.30 7.06
C ASP A 100 -5.12 -10.01 5.74
N TRP A 101 -5.33 -8.81 5.18
CA TRP A 101 -4.76 -8.45 3.90
C TRP A 101 -3.23 -8.22 3.95
N MET A 102 -2.67 -7.82 5.11
CA MET A 102 -1.23 -7.52 5.27
C MET A 102 -0.50 -8.53 6.15
N LEU A 103 -1.17 -9.07 7.17
CA LEU A 103 -0.64 -9.96 8.20
C LEU A 103 -1.58 -11.15 8.44
N PRO A 104 -1.88 -11.97 7.41
CA PRO A 104 -2.85 -13.05 7.53
C PRO A 104 -2.45 -14.05 8.63
N GLY A 105 -3.36 -14.27 9.58
CA GLY A 105 -3.19 -15.22 10.67
C GLY A 105 -2.21 -14.79 11.77
N ILE A 106 -1.79 -13.52 11.80
CA ILE A 106 -0.92 -13.00 12.87
C ILE A 106 -1.77 -12.25 13.90
N SER A 107 -1.72 -12.71 15.15
CA SER A 107 -2.42 -12.04 16.26
C SER A 107 -1.84 -10.65 16.56
N PRO A 108 -2.64 -9.73 17.13
CA PRO A 108 -2.22 -8.37 17.44
C PRO A 108 -0.93 -8.32 18.26
N THR A 109 0.07 -7.57 17.79
CA THR A 109 1.35 -7.42 18.49
C THR A 109 1.46 -6.11 19.28
N GLY A 110 0.52 -5.19 19.09
CA GLY A 110 0.54 -3.84 19.68
C GLY A 110 1.68 -2.95 19.20
N LYS A 111 2.42 -3.39 18.16
CA LYS A 111 3.53 -2.63 17.59
C LYS A 111 3.00 -1.63 16.56
N TYR A 112 3.57 -0.44 16.56
CA TYR A 112 3.32 0.54 15.52
C TYR A 112 4.12 0.19 14.27
N VAL A 113 3.44 0.15 13.13
CA VAL A 113 4.02 -0.09 11.82
C VAL A 113 3.98 1.20 11.01
N LYS A 114 5.07 1.47 10.30
CA LYS A 114 5.18 2.53 9.30
C LYS A 114 5.93 1.94 8.10
N ILE A 115 5.25 1.81 6.96
CA ILE A 115 5.79 1.11 5.80
C ILE A 115 5.56 1.91 4.51
N PRO A 116 6.58 2.08 3.65
CA PRO A 116 6.37 2.52 2.28
C PRO A 116 5.49 1.53 1.53
N LEU A 117 4.44 2.05 0.89
CA LEU A 117 3.48 1.28 0.10
C LEU A 117 3.28 1.98 -1.25
N VAL A 118 3.19 1.20 -2.32
CA VAL A 118 2.93 1.70 -3.67
C VAL A 118 1.66 1.08 -4.21
N ALA A 119 0.69 1.92 -4.57
CA ALA A 119 -0.51 1.53 -5.28
C ALA A 119 -0.36 1.84 -6.78
N ILE A 120 -0.58 0.84 -7.62
CA ILE A 120 -0.64 0.99 -9.08
C ILE A 120 -2.08 0.71 -9.50
N VAL A 121 -2.79 1.76 -9.89
CA VAL A 121 -4.25 1.74 -10.09
C VAL A 121 -4.58 2.01 -11.54
N THR A 122 -5.21 1.06 -12.22
CA THR A 122 -5.61 1.19 -13.63
C THR A 122 -7.07 1.62 -13.73
N PHE A 123 -7.38 2.53 -14.65
CA PHE A 123 -8.71 3.07 -14.88
C PHE A 123 -9.22 2.76 -16.29
N HIS A 124 -10.54 2.62 -16.41
CA HIS A 124 -11.26 2.61 -17.67
C HIS A 124 -12.55 3.41 -17.51
N ASP A 125 -12.77 4.38 -18.39
CA ASP A 125 -13.96 5.25 -18.39
C ASP A 125 -14.32 5.83 -17.01
N GLY A 126 -13.30 6.33 -16.30
CA GLY A 126 -13.47 6.97 -14.99
C GLY A 126 -13.73 5.99 -13.82
N LYS A 127 -13.56 4.69 -14.04
CA LYS A 127 -13.71 3.63 -13.03
C LYS A 127 -12.43 2.84 -12.86
N ILE A 128 -12.18 2.33 -11.65
CA ILE A 128 -11.01 1.50 -11.36
C ILE A 128 -11.23 0.09 -11.91
N CYS A 129 -10.28 -0.37 -12.71
CA CYS A 129 -10.19 -1.74 -13.21
C CYS A 129 -9.45 -2.64 -12.24
N ASN A 130 -8.30 -2.16 -11.76
CA ASN A 130 -7.48 -2.94 -10.86
C ASN A 130 -6.55 -2.11 -10.01
N GLU A 131 -6.11 -2.75 -8.94
CA GLU A 131 -5.07 -2.26 -8.03
C GLU A 131 -4.01 -3.34 -7.83
N HIS A 132 -2.75 -2.96 -8.04
CA HIS A 132 -1.61 -3.72 -7.56
C HIS A 132 -0.94 -2.95 -6.44
N ILE A 133 -0.91 -3.54 -5.25
CA ILE A 133 -0.41 -2.91 -4.05
C ILE A 133 0.87 -3.61 -3.58
N TYR A 134 1.95 -2.85 -3.49
CA TYR A 134 3.28 -3.35 -3.13
C TYR A 134 3.74 -2.75 -1.80
N TRP A 135 4.42 -3.54 -1.00
CA TRP A 135 5.20 -3.11 0.15
C TRP A 135 6.29 -4.16 0.44
N ASP A 136 7.23 -3.84 1.34
CA ASP A 136 8.22 -4.80 1.82
C ASP A 136 7.70 -5.56 3.05
N GLN A 137 7.26 -6.79 2.84
CA GLN A 137 6.75 -7.64 3.92
C GLN A 137 7.81 -7.98 4.96
N ALA A 138 9.08 -8.10 4.58
CA ALA A 138 10.14 -8.40 5.54
C ALA A 138 10.31 -7.24 6.53
N SER A 139 10.29 -6.00 6.05
CA SER A 139 10.28 -4.80 6.89
C SER A 139 9.08 -4.75 7.86
N VAL A 140 7.88 -5.16 7.40
CA VAL A 140 6.70 -5.25 8.28
C VAL A 140 6.91 -6.30 9.38
N LEU A 141 7.37 -7.51 9.01
CA LEU A 141 7.62 -8.61 9.95
C LEU A 141 8.69 -8.25 10.99
N VAL A 142 9.73 -7.49 10.63
CA VAL A 142 10.71 -6.93 11.57
C VAL A 142 10.04 -5.98 12.55
N GLN A 143 9.23 -5.02 12.06
CA GLN A 143 8.59 -4.02 12.91
C GLN A 143 7.64 -4.64 13.94
N ILE A 144 6.93 -5.72 13.58
CA ILE A 144 6.05 -6.43 14.50
C ILE A 144 6.76 -7.49 15.37
N GLY A 145 8.07 -7.68 15.19
CA GLY A 145 8.89 -8.56 16.02
C GLY A 145 8.85 -10.04 15.65
N LEU A 146 8.38 -10.40 14.44
CA LEU A 146 8.36 -11.79 13.96
C LEU A 146 9.57 -12.18 13.12
N LEU A 147 10.33 -11.20 12.63
CA LEU A 147 11.58 -11.43 11.91
C LEU A 147 12.75 -10.76 12.65
N ASP A 148 13.71 -11.57 13.12
CA ASP A 148 15.00 -11.07 13.58
C ASP A 148 15.89 -10.75 12.37
N ASN A 149 16.26 -9.48 12.21
CA ASN A 149 17.07 -9.00 11.10
C ASN A 149 18.58 -8.93 11.42
N THR A 150 19.03 -9.38 12.59
CA THR A 150 20.45 -9.31 13.00
C THR A 150 21.42 -9.88 11.96
N ASN A 151 21.01 -10.95 11.28
CA ASN A 151 21.81 -11.64 10.27
C ASN A 151 21.22 -11.57 8.85
N LEU A 152 20.26 -10.68 8.61
CA LEU A 152 19.58 -10.52 7.33
C LEU A 152 19.79 -9.11 6.78
N PRO A 153 19.89 -8.93 5.46
CA PRO A 153 19.98 -7.60 4.84
C PRO A 153 18.59 -6.93 4.76
N VAL A 154 17.89 -6.84 5.89
CA VAL A 154 16.51 -6.36 5.99
C VAL A 154 16.46 -5.20 6.98
N ALA A 155 15.95 -4.05 6.53
CA ALA A 155 15.63 -2.93 7.40
C ALA A 155 14.21 -3.10 7.97
N GLY A 156 13.87 -2.36 9.04
CA GLY A 156 12.52 -2.29 9.57
C GLY A 156 11.92 -0.91 9.26
N VAL A 157 11.64 -0.16 10.32
CA VAL A 157 11.09 1.20 10.24
C VAL A 157 12.05 2.20 9.58
N GLU A 158 13.34 1.87 9.49
CA GLU A 158 14.36 2.69 8.86
C GLU A 158 14.04 2.96 7.38
N THR A 159 13.38 2.02 6.68
CA THR A 159 12.93 2.19 5.29
C THR A 159 12.00 3.41 5.15
N ALA A 160 11.00 3.50 6.03
CA ALA A 160 10.04 4.59 6.07
C ALA A 160 10.66 5.92 6.49
N ASN A 161 11.64 5.89 7.39
CA ASN A 161 12.32 7.10 7.85
C ASN A 161 13.25 7.65 6.77
N LYS A 162 14.01 6.78 6.09
CA LYS A 162 14.91 7.17 4.99
C LYS A 162 14.15 7.70 3.77
N LEU A 163 12.94 7.19 3.52
CA LEU A 163 12.06 7.70 2.46
C LEU A 163 11.74 9.19 2.65
N ILE A 164 11.44 9.61 3.88
CA ILE A 164 11.04 11.00 4.17
C ILE A 164 12.22 11.92 4.49
N ASP A 165 13.34 11.38 4.97
CA ASP A 165 14.56 12.14 5.25
C ASP A 165 15.77 11.54 4.53
N LYS A 166 16.11 12.16 3.40
CA LYS A 166 17.27 11.78 2.59
C LYS A 166 18.59 11.89 3.34
N ASN A 167 18.68 12.65 4.44
CA ASN A 167 19.91 12.89 5.18
C ASN A 167 20.24 11.78 6.18
N LEU A 168 19.32 10.87 6.47
CA LEU A 168 19.62 9.68 7.28
C LEU A 168 20.72 8.83 6.61
N PRO A 169 21.53 8.08 7.36
CA PRO A 169 22.64 7.33 6.77
C PRO A 169 22.19 6.35 5.68
N SER A 170 22.89 6.35 4.54
CA SER A 170 22.80 5.28 3.54
C SER A 170 23.78 4.16 3.88
N ASN A 171 23.61 2.98 3.24
CA ASN A 171 24.61 1.91 3.22
C ASN A 171 24.94 1.24 4.57
N THR A 172 24.13 1.46 5.61
CA THR A 172 24.34 0.87 6.95
C THR A 172 24.30 -0.67 6.95
N LEU A 173 23.56 -1.28 6.02
CA LEU A 173 23.53 -2.74 5.82
C LEU A 173 24.69 -3.26 4.96
N MET A 174 25.42 -2.38 4.26
CA MET A 174 26.56 -2.75 3.43
C MET A 174 27.85 -2.74 4.26
N LYS A 175 28.17 -3.85 4.94
CA LYS A 175 29.41 -3.98 5.75
C LYS A 175 30.69 -3.60 4.98
N ARG A 176 30.70 -3.80 3.66
CA ARG A 176 31.82 -3.49 2.77
C ARG A 176 31.87 -2.03 2.30
N TRP A 177 30.90 -1.19 2.66
CA TRP A 177 30.86 0.22 2.26
C TRP A 177 32.14 0.98 2.64
N ILE A 178 32.70 0.67 3.82
CA ILE A 178 33.96 1.25 4.30
C ILE A 178 35.16 0.92 3.41
N GLU A 179 35.13 -0.16 2.63
CA GLU A 179 36.24 -0.58 1.77
C GLU A 179 36.46 0.38 0.58
N SER A 180 35.52 1.29 0.32
CA SER A 180 35.60 2.30 -0.75
C SER A 180 36.03 3.70 -0.31
N ASP A 181 36.19 3.98 0.99
CA ASP A 181 36.43 5.35 1.50
C ASP A 181 37.65 6.05 0.88
N ASN A 182 38.64 5.28 0.43
CA ASN A 182 39.88 5.80 -0.17
C ASN A 182 40.08 5.40 -1.63
N LYS A 183 39.03 4.89 -2.30
CA LYS A 183 39.08 4.46 -3.70
C LYS A 183 38.35 5.48 -4.57
N ASN A 184 39.10 6.47 -5.05
CA ASN A 184 38.66 7.39 -6.11
C ASN A 184 39.20 6.93 -7.46
#